data_AF-A0A945IE12-F1
#
_entry.id   AF-A0A945IE12-F1
#
_cell.length_a   1.000
_cell.length_b   1.000
_cell.length_c   1.000
_cell.angle_alpha   90.00
_cell.angle_beta   90.00
_cell.angle_gamma   90.00
#
_symmetry.space_group_name_H-M   'P 1'
#
loop_
_entity.id
_entity.type
_entity.pdbx_description
1 polymer ?
#
loop_
_entity_poly.entity_id
_entity_poly.type
_entity_poly.pdbx_seq_one_letter_code
_entity_poly.pdbx_strand_id
1 'polypeptide(L)'
;MGLQYEQDNSGKERLKRAIKNPSKRTLLILLLVIVVITGPFTLKTFSTAQEGIGEVLSDHDLNESLSAGPRNLTDEQIAPWLVSNGEIMIGATVPPEWEIGNYRFGACSTDRLDEIVDPVYRTAIIGGCNSFYDIQGKYNRDCHIASNCNVKQIAKDQLAAAMDIVRSAHAAAGYVWPGS
;
A
#
# COMPACT_ATOMS: atom_id res chain seq x y z
N MET A 1 9.21 -83.79 -2.92
CA MET A 1 9.78 -83.45 -4.24
C MET A 1 10.16 -81.98 -4.19
N GLY A 2 11.40 -81.66 -4.57
CA GLY A 2 12.00 -80.35 -4.33
C GLY A 2 11.31 -79.24 -5.10
N LEU A 3 11.51 -78.01 -4.63
CA LEU A 3 11.33 -76.83 -5.44
C LEU A 3 12.63 -76.04 -5.36
N GLN A 4 13.42 -76.22 -6.43
CA GLN A 4 14.44 -75.27 -6.84
C GLN A 4 13.85 -73.87 -6.74
N TYR A 5 14.55 -72.97 -6.05
CA TYR A 5 14.24 -71.55 -6.18
C TYR A 5 14.60 -71.15 -7.60
N GLU A 6 13.61 -71.09 -8.48
CA GLU A 6 13.70 -70.36 -9.73
C GLU A 6 14.03 -68.90 -9.38
N GLN A 7 15.22 -68.47 -9.81
CA GLN A 7 15.64 -67.09 -9.68
C GLN A 7 14.79 -66.24 -10.64
N ASP A 8 13.68 -65.73 -10.14
CA ASP A 8 12.76 -64.89 -10.91
C ASP A 8 13.48 -63.59 -11.34
N ASN A 9 13.79 -63.54 -12.63
CA ASN A 9 14.45 -62.41 -13.30
C ASN A 9 13.43 -61.45 -13.94
N SER A 10 12.23 -61.35 -13.37
CA SER A 10 11.22 -60.36 -13.75
C SER A 10 11.75 -58.93 -13.65
N GLY A 11 11.51 -58.13 -14.70
CA GLY A 11 11.98 -56.75 -14.82
C GLY A 11 11.57 -55.83 -13.66
N LYS A 12 10.49 -56.18 -12.95
CA LYS A 12 10.03 -55.46 -11.74
C LYS A 12 10.98 -55.60 -10.56
N GLU A 13 11.56 -56.78 -10.35
CA GLU A 13 12.54 -57.01 -9.27
C GLU A 13 13.90 -56.39 -9.60
N ARG A 14 14.26 -56.30 -10.89
CA ARG A 14 15.41 -55.50 -11.36
C ARG A 14 15.20 -54.00 -11.12
N LEU A 15 14.01 -53.49 -11.39
CA LEU A 15 13.67 -52.08 -11.16
C LEU A 15 13.70 -51.74 -9.66
N LYS A 16 13.14 -52.62 -8.82
CA LYS A 16 13.14 -52.48 -7.35
C LYS A 16 14.56 -52.47 -6.78
N ARG A 17 15.49 -53.26 -7.36
CA ARG A 17 16.91 -53.25 -7.00
C ARG A 17 17.64 -52.00 -7.49
N ALA A 18 17.29 -51.48 -8.67
CA ALA A 18 17.87 -50.25 -9.23
C ALA A 18 17.45 -48.97 -8.47
N ILE A 19 16.23 -48.95 -7.90
CA ILE A 19 15.75 -47.83 -7.06
C ILE A 19 16.45 -47.79 -5.70
N LYS A 20 16.77 -48.95 -5.12
CA LYS A 20 17.39 -49.03 -3.79
C LYS A 20 18.86 -48.59 -3.75
N ASN A 21 19.54 -48.58 -4.89
CA ASN A 21 20.92 -48.09 -5.00
C ASN A 21 21.18 -47.52 -6.41
N PRO A 22 20.71 -46.29 -6.70
CA PRO A 22 20.75 -45.76 -8.05
C PRO A 22 22.19 -45.48 -8.50
N SER A 23 22.52 -45.93 -9.72
CA SER A 23 23.78 -45.61 -10.40
C SER A 23 23.89 -44.10 -10.66
N LYS A 24 25.11 -43.55 -10.63
CA LYS A 24 25.38 -42.13 -10.98
C LYS A 24 24.82 -41.74 -12.36
N ARG A 25 24.72 -42.69 -13.30
CA ARG A 25 24.10 -42.48 -14.62
C ARG A 25 22.58 -42.31 -14.53
N THR A 26 21.91 -43.04 -13.63
CA THR A 26 20.46 -42.96 -13.43
C THR A 26 20.07 -41.62 -12.81
N LEU A 27 20.87 -41.11 -11.86
CA LEU A 27 20.67 -39.78 -11.29
C LEU A 27 20.79 -38.66 -12.34
N LEU A 28 21.78 -38.78 -13.24
CA LEU A 28 22.04 -37.78 -14.28
C LEU A 28 20.89 -37.71 -15.30
N ILE A 29 20.34 -38.87 -15.68
CA ILE A 29 19.17 -38.95 -16.57
C ILE A 29 17.93 -38.35 -15.89
N LEU A 30 17.71 -38.64 -14.60
CA LEU A 30 16.56 -38.12 -13.87
C LEU A 30 16.60 -36.58 -13.75
N LEU A 31 17.79 -36.02 -13.51
CA LEU A 31 18.00 -34.57 -13.42
C LEU A 31 17.73 -33.88 -14.77
N LEU A 32 18.21 -34.47 -15.87
CA LEU A 32 17.93 -33.98 -17.23
C LEU A 32 16.42 -33.97 -17.55
N VAL A 33 15.69 -35.02 -17.15
CA VAL A 33 14.24 -35.09 -17.35
C VAL A 33 13.52 -33.99 -16.58
N ILE A 34 13.93 -33.72 -15.33
CA ILE A 34 13.35 -32.62 -14.53
C ILE A 34 13.56 -31.28 -15.24
N VAL A 35 14.77 -30.99 -15.71
CA VAL A 35 15.10 -29.73 -16.39
C VAL A 35 14.30 -29.55 -17.69
N VAL A 36 14.10 -30.61 -18.47
CA VAL A 36 13.31 -30.56 -19.71
C VAL A 36 11.82 -30.33 -19.42
N ILE A 37 11.30 -30.91 -18.33
CA ILE A 37 9.90 -30.72 -17.93
C ILE A 37 9.68 -29.30 -17.41
N THR A 38 10.60 -28.75 -16.60
CA THR A 38 10.42 -27.41 -15.98
C THR A 38 10.86 -26.26 -16.88
N GLY A 39 11.76 -26.49 -17.84
CA GLY A 39 12.30 -25.47 -18.74
C GLY A 39 11.26 -24.61 -19.48
N PRO A 40 10.22 -25.20 -20.11
CA PRO A 40 9.20 -24.39 -20.80
C PRO A 40 8.22 -23.68 -19.86
N PHE A 41 8.14 -24.06 -18.57
CA PHE A 41 7.25 -23.41 -17.59
C PHE A 41 7.87 -22.16 -16.95
N THR A 42 9.19 -22.04 -16.89
CA THR A 42 9.85 -20.85 -16.30
C THR A 42 9.91 -19.68 -17.27
N LEU A 43 10.04 -19.90 -18.58
CA LEU A 43 10.18 -18.81 -19.56
C LEU A 43 8.89 -18.01 -19.78
N LYS A 44 7.71 -18.62 -19.56
CA LYS A 44 6.41 -17.96 -19.81
C LYS A 44 5.94 -17.07 -18.64
N THR A 45 6.42 -17.31 -17.43
CA THR A 45 6.03 -16.55 -16.23
C THR A 45 6.79 -15.22 -16.07
N PHE A 46 7.98 -15.08 -16.66
CA PHE A 46 8.75 -13.83 -16.53
C PHE A 46 8.26 -12.70 -17.45
N SER A 47 7.60 -12.99 -18.57
CA SER A 47 7.11 -11.96 -19.50
C SER A 47 5.75 -11.36 -19.10
N THR A 48 4.89 -12.11 -18.40
CA THR A 48 3.56 -11.61 -17.99
C THR A 48 3.58 -10.88 -16.65
N ALA A 49 4.63 -11.07 -15.85
CA ALA A 49 4.79 -10.38 -14.58
C ALA A 49 5.19 -8.90 -14.80
N GLN A 50 6.01 -8.59 -15.80
CA GLN A 50 6.59 -7.25 -15.93
C GLN A 50 5.59 -6.16 -16.35
N GLU A 51 4.48 -6.52 -17.00
CA GLU A 51 3.44 -5.56 -17.43
C GLU A 51 2.38 -5.28 -16.34
N GLY A 52 2.16 -6.21 -15.41
CA GLY A 52 1.14 -6.05 -14.35
C GLY A 52 1.67 -5.60 -12.98
N ILE A 53 2.96 -5.78 -12.70
CA ILE A 53 3.51 -5.39 -11.39
C ILE A 53 3.78 -3.88 -11.32
N GLY A 54 4.05 -3.20 -12.44
CA GLY A 54 4.28 -1.75 -12.44
C GLY A 54 3.04 -0.94 -12.05
N GLU A 55 1.86 -1.36 -12.51
CA GLU A 55 0.58 -0.72 -12.19
C GLU A 55 0.17 -1.01 -10.75
N VAL A 56 0.31 -2.26 -10.30
CA VAL A 56 -0.02 -2.67 -8.91
C VAL A 56 0.97 -2.13 -7.88
N LEU A 57 2.26 -2.02 -8.20
CA LEU A 57 3.25 -1.38 -7.31
C LEU A 57 3.05 0.13 -7.24
N SER A 58 2.71 0.79 -8.36
CA SER A 58 2.41 2.23 -8.33
C SER A 58 1.15 2.50 -7.51
N ASP A 59 0.11 1.69 -7.65
CA ASP A 59 -1.08 1.78 -6.80
C ASP A 59 -0.77 1.45 -5.34
N HIS A 60 0.08 0.46 -5.07
CA HIS A 60 0.47 0.09 -3.71
C HIS A 60 1.32 1.16 -3.04
N ASP A 61 2.32 1.73 -3.72
CA ASP A 61 3.17 2.81 -3.19
C ASP A 61 2.40 4.12 -3.02
N LEU A 62 1.47 4.42 -3.94
CA LEU A 62 0.55 5.54 -3.79
C LEU A 62 -0.37 5.30 -2.58
N ASN A 63 -0.96 4.11 -2.46
CA ASN A 63 -1.84 3.77 -1.34
C ASN A 63 -1.09 3.72 0.01
N GLU A 64 0.17 3.27 0.04
CA GLU A 64 0.99 3.23 1.26
C GLU A 64 1.45 4.64 1.68
N SER A 65 1.85 5.49 0.72
CA SER A 65 2.18 6.90 0.99
C SER A 65 0.95 7.73 1.39
N LEU A 66 -0.22 7.45 0.80
CA LEU A 66 -1.52 7.98 1.24
C LEU A 66 -1.89 7.47 2.64
N SER A 67 -1.59 6.20 2.95
CA SER A 67 -1.92 5.58 4.24
C SER A 67 -1.16 6.18 5.42
N ALA A 68 0.03 6.75 5.20
CA ALA A 68 0.84 7.35 6.27
C ALA A 68 0.90 8.88 6.21
N GLY A 69 0.66 9.50 5.06
CA GLY A 69 0.91 10.93 4.84
C GLY A 69 2.40 11.29 4.79
N PRO A 70 2.76 12.48 4.27
CA PRO A 70 4.16 12.90 4.17
C PRO A 70 4.75 13.15 5.57
N ARG A 71 5.91 12.53 5.87
CA ARG A 71 6.56 12.69 7.18
C ARG A 71 7.50 13.90 7.27
N ASN A 72 8.01 14.36 6.13
CA ASN A 72 9.11 15.31 6.06
C ASN A 72 8.67 16.75 5.69
N LEU A 73 7.41 17.10 5.95
CA LEU A 73 6.96 18.49 5.74
C LEU A 73 7.62 19.41 6.78
N THR A 74 8.10 20.56 6.34
CA THR A 74 8.49 21.66 7.25
C THR A 74 7.26 22.27 7.92
N ASP A 75 7.43 23.02 9.01
CA ASP A 75 6.30 23.62 9.74
C ASP A 75 5.42 24.49 8.83
N GLU A 76 6.04 25.28 7.95
CA GLU A 76 5.36 26.14 6.97
C GLU A 76 4.59 25.35 5.89
N GLN A 77 4.92 24.07 5.67
CA GLN A 77 4.31 23.23 4.63
C GLN A 77 3.10 22.43 5.13
N ILE A 78 2.95 22.22 6.44
CA ILE A 78 1.87 21.38 6.99
C ILE A 78 0.50 22.01 6.70
N ALA A 79 0.32 23.30 6.97
CA ALA A 79 -0.95 23.98 6.74
C ALA A 79 -1.38 23.97 5.26
N PRO A 80 -0.52 24.35 4.30
CA PRO A 80 -0.82 24.21 2.88
C PRO A 80 -1.19 22.78 2.46
N TRP A 81 -0.49 21.77 2.99
CA TRP A 81 -0.81 20.36 2.72
C TRP A 81 -2.21 19.97 3.24
N LEU A 82 -2.54 20.33 4.50
CA LEU A 82 -3.87 20.09 5.07
C LEU A 82 -4.97 20.77 4.24
N VAL A 83 -4.76 22.03 3.87
CA VAL A 83 -5.73 22.79 3.08
C VAL A 83 -5.92 22.21 1.69
N SER A 84 -4.83 21.85 1.01
CA SER A 84 -4.88 21.17 -0.29
C SER A 84 -5.72 19.89 -0.22
N ASN A 85 -5.51 19.07 0.81
CA ASN A 85 -6.32 17.87 1.00
C ASN A 85 -7.79 18.18 1.28
N GLY A 86 -8.07 19.26 2.03
CA GLY A 86 -9.43 19.70 2.33
C GLY A 86 -10.19 20.17 1.09
N GLU A 87 -9.50 20.86 0.19
CA GLU A 87 -10.06 21.28 -1.11
C GLU A 87 -10.38 20.06 -1.99
N ILE A 88 -9.50 19.06 -2.02
CA ILE A 88 -9.76 17.78 -2.70
C ILE A 88 -10.97 17.07 -2.08
N MET A 89 -11.04 16.97 -0.74
CA MET A 89 -12.16 16.34 -0.04
C MET A 89 -13.49 17.07 -0.29
N ILE A 90 -13.51 18.41 -0.40
CA ILE A 90 -14.71 19.18 -0.75
C ILE A 90 -15.18 18.84 -2.17
N GLY A 91 -14.24 18.66 -3.09
CA GLY A 91 -14.48 18.34 -4.49
C GLY A 91 -14.66 16.84 -4.77
N ALA A 92 -14.55 15.98 -3.76
CA ALA A 92 -14.45 14.54 -3.97
C ALA A 92 -15.68 13.98 -4.69
N THR A 93 -15.41 13.28 -5.79
CA THR A 93 -16.36 12.55 -6.62
C THR A 93 -16.13 11.05 -6.56
N VAL A 94 -14.97 10.61 -6.06
CA VAL A 94 -14.63 9.19 -5.86
C VAL A 94 -14.05 8.96 -4.45
N PRO A 95 -14.14 7.72 -3.90
CA PRO A 95 -13.64 7.43 -2.55
C PRO A 95 -12.17 7.81 -2.28
N PRO A 96 -11.21 7.59 -3.20
CA PRO A 96 -9.80 7.96 -2.96
C PRO A 96 -9.58 9.46 -2.73
N GLU A 97 -10.41 10.33 -3.33
CA GLU A 97 -10.32 11.78 -3.10
C GLU A 97 -10.83 12.16 -1.70
N TRP A 98 -11.78 11.41 -1.16
CA TRP A 98 -12.25 11.58 0.22
C TRP A 98 -11.23 11.08 1.26
N GLU A 99 -10.58 9.97 0.94
CA GLU A 99 -9.57 9.31 1.77
C GLU A 99 -8.13 9.75 1.44
N ILE A 100 -7.97 10.91 0.79
CA ILE A 100 -6.69 11.42 0.23
C ILE A 100 -5.58 11.63 1.26
N GLY A 101 -5.90 11.71 2.54
CA GLY A 101 -4.93 12.01 3.59
C GLY A 101 -5.14 11.15 4.82
N ASN A 102 -4.02 10.76 5.44
CA ASN A 102 -4.02 10.23 6.80
C ASN A 102 -3.76 11.36 7.81
N TYR A 103 -4.75 11.62 8.65
CA TYR A 103 -4.70 12.70 9.64
C TYR A 103 -4.34 12.23 11.06
N ARG A 104 -3.77 11.03 11.20
CA ARG A 104 -3.26 10.44 12.44
C ARG A 104 -1.76 10.11 12.38
N PHE A 105 -1.23 9.94 11.17
CA PHE A 105 0.17 9.60 10.92
C PHE A 105 0.85 10.67 10.07
N GLY A 106 2.15 10.50 9.85
CA GLY A 106 2.97 11.39 9.03
C GLY A 106 2.95 12.83 9.54
N ALA A 107 2.56 13.78 8.71
CA ALA A 107 2.47 15.20 9.06
C ALA A 107 1.55 15.46 10.27
N CYS A 108 0.59 14.59 10.52
CA CYS A 108 -0.33 14.65 11.66
C CYS A 108 0.01 13.66 12.79
N SER A 109 1.17 13.01 12.74
CA SER A 109 1.63 12.16 13.85
C SER A 109 2.01 12.99 15.07
N THR A 110 1.79 12.46 16.27
CA THR A 110 2.14 13.15 17.53
C THR A 110 3.61 13.57 17.54
N ASP A 111 4.52 12.67 17.17
CA ASP A 111 5.96 12.95 17.15
C ASP A 111 6.29 14.13 16.22
N ARG A 112 5.74 14.16 15.00
CA ARG A 112 5.96 15.26 14.06
C ARG A 112 5.35 16.57 14.56
N LEU A 113 4.13 16.52 15.10
CA LEU A 113 3.47 17.72 15.64
C LEU A 113 4.23 18.27 16.85
N ASP A 114 4.89 17.40 17.63
CA ASP A 114 5.70 17.81 18.76
C ASP A 114 7.01 18.52 18.39
N GLU A 115 7.42 18.47 17.13
CA GLU A 115 8.57 19.20 16.60
C GLU A 115 8.23 20.65 16.20
N ILE A 116 6.94 21.00 16.06
CA ILE A 116 6.53 22.34 15.58
C ILE A 116 6.93 23.42 16.59
N VAL A 117 7.79 24.36 16.21
CA VAL A 117 8.42 25.29 17.18
C VAL A 117 7.42 26.25 17.82
N ASP A 118 6.49 26.82 17.05
CA ASP A 118 5.51 27.77 17.56
C ASP A 118 4.36 27.02 18.27
N PRO A 119 4.11 27.27 19.57
CA PRO A 119 3.11 26.52 20.34
C PRO A 119 1.66 26.86 19.96
N VAL A 120 1.40 28.08 19.47
CA VAL A 120 0.06 28.50 19.03
C VAL A 120 -0.25 27.84 17.70
N TYR A 121 0.69 27.89 16.76
CA TYR A 121 0.61 27.20 15.48
C TYR A 121 0.49 25.68 15.67
N ARG A 122 1.32 25.08 16.52
CA ARG A 122 1.25 23.66 16.87
C ARG A 122 -0.16 23.26 17.33
N THR A 123 -0.74 24.02 18.26
CA THR A 123 -2.09 23.77 18.78
C THR A 123 -3.13 23.83 17.67
N ALA A 124 -3.03 24.82 16.78
CA ALA A 124 -3.95 24.95 15.65
C ALA A 124 -3.81 23.80 14.64
N ILE A 125 -2.59 23.35 14.34
CA ILE A 125 -2.36 22.21 13.45
C ILE A 125 -2.86 20.90 14.07
N ILE A 126 -2.64 20.67 15.38
CA ILE A 126 -3.24 19.53 16.10
C ILE A 126 -4.77 19.56 15.97
N GLY A 127 -5.38 20.74 16.18
CA GLY A 127 -6.82 20.94 16.01
C GLY A 127 -7.28 20.66 14.57
N GLY A 128 -6.51 21.11 13.58
CA GLY A 128 -6.74 20.86 12.16
C GLY A 128 -6.71 19.37 11.83
N CYS A 129 -5.62 18.66 12.15
CA CYS A 129 -5.49 17.22 11.94
C CYS A 129 -6.66 16.43 12.56
N ASN A 130 -7.02 16.74 13.82
CA ASN A 130 -8.16 16.08 14.47
C ASN A 130 -9.49 16.39 13.78
N SER A 131 -9.71 17.63 13.37
CA SER A 131 -10.95 18.03 12.67
C SER A 131 -11.08 17.31 11.33
N PHE A 132 -9.99 17.25 10.55
CA PHE A 132 -9.96 16.53 9.28
C PHE A 132 -10.23 15.03 9.46
N TYR A 133 -9.58 14.41 10.45
CA TYR A 133 -9.84 13.00 10.80
C TYR A 133 -11.31 12.76 11.15
N ASP A 134 -11.87 13.59 12.03
CA ASP A 134 -13.24 13.43 12.51
C ASP A 134 -14.26 13.64 11.38
N ILE A 135 -14.04 14.65 10.52
CA ILE A 135 -14.90 14.92 9.36
C ILE A 135 -14.81 13.76 8.37
N GLN A 136 -13.60 13.32 8.01
CA GLN A 136 -13.38 12.20 7.09
C GLN A 136 -14.11 10.94 7.58
N GLY A 137 -13.94 10.58 8.85
CA GLY A 137 -14.60 9.41 9.45
C GLY A 137 -16.11 9.56 9.56
N LYS A 138 -16.60 10.74 9.96
CA LYS A 138 -18.04 11.00 10.17
C LYS A 138 -18.85 10.87 8.89
N TYR A 139 -18.32 11.34 7.76
CA TYR A 139 -19.02 11.28 6.47
C TYR A 139 -18.50 10.17 5.55
N ASN A 140 -17.65 9.26 6.04
CA ASN A 140 -17.05 8.23 5.18
C ASN A 140 -18.10 7.37 4.44
N ARG A 141 -19.25 7.09 5.07
CA ARG A 141 -20.33 6.31 4.42
C ARG A 141 -20.88 6.97 3.16
N ASP A 142 -20.76 8.29 3.02
CA ASP A 142 -21.21 9.02 1.84
C ASP A 142 -20.29 8.77 0.63
N CYS A 143 -19.13 8.12 0.85
CA CYS A 143 -18.11 7.83 -0.17
C CYS A 143 -17.63 6.36 -0.17
N HIS A 144 -17.88 5.57 0.88
CA HIS A 144 -17.36 4.20 1.01
C HIS A 144 -18.11 3.11 0.20
N ILE A 145 -19.41 3.30 -0.07
CA ILE A 145 -20.26 2.23 -0.64
C ILE A 145 -20.39 2.33 -2.16
N ALA A 146 -20.04 3.46 -2.76
CA ALA A 146 -20.33 3.72 -4.15
C ALA A 146 -19.06 4.05 -4.95
N SER A 147 -19.11 3.75 -6.26
CA SER A 147 -18.14 4.25 -7.23
C SER A 147 -18.18 5.77 -7.38
N ASN A 148 -19.14 6.43 -6.72
CA ASN A 148 -19.27 7.87 -6.61
C ASN A 148 -19.32 8.31 -5.14
N CYS A 149 -18.67 9.42 -4.83
CA CYS A 149 -18.66 10.07 -3.52
C CYS A 149 -19.59 11.28 -3.60
N ASN A 150 -20.58 11.36 -2.69
CA ASN A 150 -21.50 12.48 -2.63
C ASN A 150 -21.31 13.25 -1.33
N VAL A 151 -20.30 14.12 -1.32
CA VAL A 151 -19.94 14.92 -0.15
C VAL A 151 -21.07 15.88 0.20
N LYS A 152 -21.70 15.66 1.37
CA LYS A 152 -22.78 16.52 1.87
C LYS A 152 -22.30 17.94 2.09
N GLN A 153 -23.17 18.92 1.88
CA GLN A 153 -22.86 20.34 2.09
C GLN A 153 -22.32 20.62 3.51
N ILE A 154 -22.91 20.00 4.54
CA ILE A 154 -22.43 20.14 5.92
C ILE A 154 -21.00 19.66 6.13
N ALA A 155 -20.54 18.65 5.38
CA ALA A 155 -19.15 18.21 5.42
C ALA A 155 -18.23 19.24 4.77
N LYS A 156 -18.66 19.84 3.65
CA LYS A 156 -17.93 20.91 2.97
C LYS A 156 -17.77 22.14 3.85
N ASP A 157 -18.83 22.54 4.54
CA ASP A 157 -18.82 23.69 5.44
C ASP A 157 -17.88 23.45 6.64
N GLN A 158 -17.86 22.21 7.17
CA GLN A 158 -16.96 21.82 8.26
C GLN A 158 -15.49 21.78 7.81
N LEU A 159 -15.21 21.27 6.60
CA LEU A 159 -13.87 21.30 6.02
C LEU A 159 -13.40 22.74 5.80
N ALA A 160 -14.26 23.60 5.24
CA ALA A 160 -13.95 25.01 5.02
C ALA A 160 -13.58 25.71 6.34
N ALA A 161 -14.38 25.51 7.39
CA ALA A 161 -14.09 26.07 8.71
C ALA A 161 -12.75 25.56 9.29
N ALA A 162 -12.46 24.26 9.16
CA ALA A 162 -11.20 23.69 9.62
C ALA A 162 -9.99 24.26 8.83
N MET A 163 -10.14 24.41 7.51
CA MET A 163 -9.12 25.03 6.66
C MET A 163 -8.87 26.49 7.03
N ASP A 164 -9.91 27.26 7.32
CA ASP A 164 -9.76 28.67 7.68
C ASP A 164 -9.02 28.88 9.00
N ILE A 165 -9.22 27.98 9.98
CA ILE A 165 -8.43 27.95 11.23
C ILE A 165 -6.95 27.70 10.92
N VAL A 166 -6.67 26.70 10.08
CA VAL A 166 -5.30 26.33 9.69
C VAL A 166 -4.61 27.45 8.91
N ARG A 167 -5.31 28.09 7.95
CA ARG A 167 -4.81 29.25 7.19
C ARG A 167 -4.51 30.44 8.12
N SER A 168 -5.41 30.73 9.05
CA SER A 168 -5.24 31.83 10.00
C SER A 168 -4.04 31.61 10.91
N ALA A 169 -3.84 30.38 11.39
CA ALA A 169 -2.69 30.04 12.22
C ALA A 169 -1.37 30.12 11.44
N HIS A 170 -1.36 29.68 10.18
CA HIS A 170 -0.19 29.77 9.30
C HIS A 170 0.25 31.22 9.06
N ALA A 171 -0.71 32.10 8.76
CA ALA A 171 -0.45 33.53 8.62
C ALA A 171 0.01 34.16 9.94
N ALA A 172 -0.58 33.79 11.08
CA ALA A 172 -0.19 34.29 12.40
C ALA A 172 1.22 33.85 12.81
N ALA A 173 1.67 32.67 12.37
CA ALA A 173 3.04 32.20 12.53
C ALA A 173 4.06 32.91 11.61
N GLY A 174 3.59 33.79 10.72
CA GLY A 174 4.43 34.57 9.81
C GLY A 174 4.93 33.81 8.59
N TYR A 175 4.36 32.64 8.30
CA TYR A 175 4.70 31.85 7.11
C TYR A 175 4.05 32.43 5.85
N VAL A 176 4.70 32.22 4.70
CA VAL A 176 4.20 32.67 3.39
C VAL A 176 3.42 31.53 2.73
N TRP A 177 2.20 31.82 2.27
CA TRP A 177 1.38 30.83 1.60
C TRP A 177 1.96 30.48 0.22
N PRO A 178 2.12 29.19 -0.14
CA PRO A 178 2.65 28.82 -1.44
C PRO A 178 1.71 29.26 -2.57
N GLY A 179 2.25 29.99 -3.55
CA GLY A 179 1.50 30.49 -4.71
C GLY A 179 0.87 31.88 -4.55
N SER A 180 1.19 32.62 -3.48
CA SER A 180 0.87 34.05 -3.35
C SER A 180 1.79 34.95 -4.16
#